data_AF-N9VAP5-F1
#
_entry.id   AF-N9VAP5-F1
#
_cell.length_a   1.000
_cell.length_b   1.000
_cell.length_c   1.000
_cell.angle_alpha   90.00
_cell.angle_beta   90.00
_cell.angle_gamma   90.00
#
_symmetry.space_group_name_H-M   'P 1'
#
loop_
_entity.id
_entity.type
_entity.pdbx_description
1 polymer ?
#
loop_
_entity_poly.entity_id
_entity_poly.type
_entity_poly.pdbx_seq_one_letter_code
_entity_poly.pdbx_strand_id
1 'polypeptide(L)'
;MKKFSILKNFIFLSVISLPLVSVSCIQYPNDDENLVFDAPFSNESKNIEITLKNHELNDIKNLYSKEILNLIEEVKSAFRNYKLKYFRLIRKIRSLENKVNNLIPIQEEEHAKKLEEFYNKWFNNSSKNKTRLAGLLEKYQLIFNDVDAVIGDLNLNIDSQQFLKRIKVIDNRLTGKDINLGQLEENIISSWNFLKSNLFNLDNITKKENIEKINLDADKNSHTHSHAIVNLVNEMGLWHQFLKENVGSKNQNIIELKKDYEEFKDNVRINIDHLNYEDDFTYIIKVFESNLEFEDKNNLTKQEFQTKAKSYMDKIKEIFLNIAKKEGLSNQSITSALNWKTETK
;
A
#
# COMPACT_ATOMS: atom_id res chain seq x y z
N MET A 1 -53.15 -19.42 58.65
CA MET A 1 -52.42 -19.09 59.90
C MET A 1 -51.14 -19.93 60.00
N LYS A 2 -50.02 -19.26 60.32
CA LYS A 2 -48.69 -19.77 60.79
C LYS A 2 -47.82 -20.47 59.72
N LYS A 3 -46.87 -19.76 59.08
CA LYS A 3 -45.53 -19.27 59.51
C LYS A 3 -44.44 -20.37 59.60
N PHE A 4 -43.52 -20.30 58.64
CA PHE A 4 -42.04 -20.37 58.70
C PHE A 4 -41.31 -21.45 59.53
N SER A 5 -40.44 -22.18 58.84
CA SER A 5 -39.11 -22.67 59.27
C SER A 5 -38.30 -22.87 57.98
N ILE A 6 -37.53 -21.88 57.50
CA ILE A 6 -36.11 -21.58 57.78
C ILE A 6 -35.22 -22.83 57.77
N LEU A 7 -34.43 -22.89 56.69
CA LEU A 7 -33.04 -23.33 56.58
C LEU A 7 -32.57 -24.45 57.52
N LYS A 8 -32.29 -25.61 56.92
CA LYS A 8 -31.09 -26.41 57.20
C LYS A 8 -30.96 -27.49 56.14
N ASN A 9 -30.19 -27.20 55.09
CA ASN A 9 -29.09 -28.06 54.63
C ASN A 9 -28.50 -27.49 53.36
N PHE A 10 -27.43 -26.75 53.60
CA PHE A 10 -26.43 -26.33 52.64
C PHE A 10 -25.66 -27.56 52.14
N ILE A 11 -25.16 -27.45 50.91
CA ILE A 11 -24.12 -28.29 50.28
C ILE A 11 -24.65 -29.61 49.69
N PHE A 12 -24.97 -29.56 48.41
CA PHE A 12 -24.21 -30.31 47.41
C PHE A 12 -24.19 -29.49 46.12
N LEU A 13 -23.04 -28.83 45.87
CA LEU A 13 -22.64 -28.44 44.53
C LEU A 13 -22.54 -29.72 43.70
N SER A 14 -23.52 -29.99 42.86
CA SER A 14 -23.30 -30.77 41.65
C SER A 14 -23.49 -29.81 40.49
N VAL A 15 -22.38 -29.12 40.19
CA VAL A 15 -22.13 -28.47 38.91
C VAL A 15 -22.21 -29.57 37.85
N ILE A 16 -23.41 -29.82 37.33
CA ILE A 16 -23.57 -30.51 36.06
C ILE A 16 -23.35 -29.42 35.02
N SER A 17 -22.08 -29.11 34.79
CA SER A 17 -21.60 -28.45 33.59
C SER A 17 -21.85 -29.41 32.44
N LEU A 18 -23.07 -29.39 31.90
CA LEU A 18 -23.27 -29.76 30.52
C LEU A 18 -22.41 -28.79 29.70
N PRO A 19 -21.46 -29.26 28.87
CA PRO A 19 -21.04 -28.44 27.77
C PRO A 19 -22.29 -28.32 26.90
N LEU A 20 -22.99 -27.19 27.02
CA LEU A 20 -23.68 -26.63 25.86
C LEU A 20 -22.62 -26.66 24.77
N VAL A 21 -22.77 -27.63 23.86
CA VAL A 21 -22.04 -27.63 22.61
C VAL A 21 -22.50 -26.35 21.94
N SER A 22 -21.79 -25.26 22.21
CA SER A 22 -21.73 -24.13 21.33
C SER A 22 -21.13 -24.72 20.07
N VAL A 23 -22.00 -25.19 19.19
CA VAL A 23 -21.71 -25.14 17.76
C VAL A 23 -21.47 -23.66 17.52
N SER A 24 -20.22 -23.24 17.71
CA SER A 24 -19.76 -22.01 17.11
C SER A 24 -19.82 -22.32 15.62
N CYS A 25 -20.99 -22.10 15.03
CA CYS A 25 -21.05 -21.53 13.72
C CYS A 25 -20.33 -20.19 13.84
N ILE A 26 -19.00 -20.24 13.90
CA ILE A 26 -18.17 -19.21 13.33
C ILE A 26 -18.53 -19.32 11.85
N GLN A 27 -19.63 -18.67 11.47
CA GLN A 27 -19.54 -17.81 10.31
C GLN A 27 -18.30 -16.99 10.61
N TYR A 28 -17.16 -17.43 10.04
CA TYR A 28 -16.05 -16.54 9.78
C TYR A 28 -16.70 -15.26 9.32
N PRO A 29 -16.35 -14.10 9.92
CA PRO A 29 -17.05 -12.89 9.60
C PRO A 29 -17.13 -12.86 8.08
N ASN A 30 -18.35 -12.73 7.56
CA ASN A 30 -18.48 -12.13 6.26
C ASN A 30 -17.71 -10.84 6.42
N ASP A 31 -16.49 -10.82 5.91
CA ASP A 31 -15.55 -9.70 5.96
C ASP A 31 -16.05 -8.57 5.03
N ASP A 32 -17.38 -8.37 5.00
CA ASP A 32 -17.99 -7.06 5.17
C ASP A 32 -17.69 -6.56 6.61
N GLU A 33 -16.41 -6.61 7.02
CA GLU A 33 -15.90 -5.57 7.90
C GLU A 33 -16.25 -4.28 7.17
N ASN A 34 -17.36 -3.68 7.59
CA ASN A 34 -17.33 -2.28 7.93
C ASN A 34 -16.01 -2.10 8.68
N LEU A 35 -14.97 -1.73 7.92
CA LEU A 35 -13.83 -1.00 8.40
C LEU A 35 -14.42 0.26 9.04
N VAL A 36 -14.99 0.11 10.23
CA VAL A 36 -14.99 1.16 11.23
C VAL A 36 -13.52 1.20 11.62
N PHE A 37 -12.74 1.88 10.77
CA PHE A 37 -11.59 2.63 11.22
C PHE A 37 -12.07 3.30 12.50
N ASP A 38 -11.40 3.03 13.62
CA ASP A 38 -11.60 3.80 14.85
C ASP A 38 -11.87 5.23 14.44
N ALA A 39 -13.09 5.70 14.76
CA ALA A 39 -13.57 6.99 14.30
C ALA A 39 -12.42 7.97 14.54
N PRO A 40 -11.89 8.61 13.48
CA PRO A 40 -10.85 9.59 13.69
C PRO A 40 -11.47 10.60 14.66
N PHE A 41 -10.62 11.23 15.49
CA PHE A 41 -10.92 12.57 15.98
C PHE A 41 -11.84 13.25 14.98
N SER A 42 -13.03 13.64 15.43
CA SER A 42 -14.03 14.30 14.60
C SER A 42 -13.42 15.59 14.05
N ASN A 43 -12.58 15.46 13.03
CA ASN A 43 -12.36 16.48 12.04
C ASN A 43 -13.70 16.47 11.32
N GLU A 44 -14.62 17.30 11.82
CA GLU A 44 -15.70 17.81 11.01
C GLU A 44 -15.04 18.25 9.70
N SER A 45 -15.10 17.39 8.68
CA SER A 45 -14.77 17.77 7.32
C SER A 45 -15.90 18.72 6.93
N LYS A 46 -15.76 19.97 7.36
CA LYS A 46 -16.53 21.07 6.77
C LYS A 46 -16.18 20.99 5.30
N ASN A 47 -17.08 20.41 4.51
CA ASN A 47 -17.02 20.45 3.07
C ASN A 47 -17.04 21.94 2.72
N ILE A 48 -15.86 22.52 2.55
CA ILE A 48 -15.74 23.93 2.16
C ILE A 48 -16.20 23.96 0.71
N GLU A 49 -17.36 24.57 0.47
CA GLU A 49 -17.81 24.78 -0.89
C GLU A 49 -16.90 25.84 -1.54
N ILE A 50 -15.94 25.40 -2.35
CA ILE A 50 -15.02 26.28 -3.06
C ILE A 50 -15.69 26.73 -4.37
N THR A 51 -16.21 27.95 -4.38
CA THR A 51 -16.74 28.62 -5.58
C THR A 51 -15.62 29.36 -6.29
N LEU A 52 -15.53 29.27 -7.62
CA LEU A 52 -14.53 29.97 -8.45
C LEU A 52 -15.26 30.85 -9.46
N LYS A 53 -14.75 32.07 -9.69
CA LYS A 53 -15.37 33.02 -10.63
C LYS A 53 -14.68 33.00 -11.99
N ASN A 54 -13.37 32.73 -12.03
CA ASN A 54 -12.61 32.68 -13.27
C ASN A 54 -12.90 31.39 -14.06
N HIS A 55 -13.10 31.50 -15.38
CA HIS A 55 -13.40 30.35 -16.25
C HIS A 55 -12.25 29.33 -16.29
N GLU A 56 -11.01 29.79 -16.47
CA GLU A 56 -9.83 28.92 -16.57
C GLU A 56 -9.64 28.09 -15.29
N LEU A 57 -9.94 28.67 -14.13
CA LEU A 57 -9.85 27.93 -12.86
C LEU A 57 -11.06 27.03 -12.59
N ASN A 58 -12.24 27.37 -13.11
CA ASN A 58 -13.35 26.44 -13.14
C ASN A 58 -13.03 25.21 -14.00
N ASP A 59 -12.31 25.38 -15.11
CA ASP A 59 -11.84 24.26 -15.94
C ASP A 59 -10.88 23.35 -15.14
N ILE A 60 -9.91 23.94 -14.42
CA ILE A 60 -9.03 23.17 -13.51
C ILE A 60 -9.83 22.43 -12.44
N LYS A 61 -10.78 23.10 -11.77
CA LYS A 61 -11.63 22.49 -10.75
C LYS A 61 -12.44 21.31 -11.32
N ASN A 62 -13.01 21.48 -12.50
CA ASN A 62 -13.78 20.43 -13.19
C ASN A 62 -12.88 19.25 -13.56
N LEU A 63 -11.71 19.52 -14.14
CA LEU A 63 -10.74 18.47 -14.48
C LEU A 63 -10.28 17.72 -13.22
N TYR A 64 -9.99 18.44 -12.13
CA TYR A 64 -9.62 17.82 -10.87
C TYR A 64 -10.74 16.94 -10.32
N SER A 65 -11.94 17.51 -10.17
CA SER A 65 -13.05 16.87 -9.45
C SER A 65 -13.69 15.71 -10.24
N LYS A 66 -13.68 15.76 -11.57
CA LYS A 66 -14.32 14.75 -12.42
C LYS A 66 -13.34 13.74 -13.00
N GLU A 67 -12.19 14.20 -13.49
CA GLU A 67 -11.26 13.35 -14.23
C GLU A 67 -10.16 12.80 -13.32
N ILE A 68 -9.46 13.68 -12.60
CA ILE A 68 -8.33 13.29 -11.74
C ILE A 68 -8.80 12.44 -10.56
N LEU A 69 -9.86 12.86 -9.85
CA LEU A 69 -10.40 12.06 -8.74
C LEU A 69 -10.93 10.70 -9.22
N ASN A 70 -11.57 10.65 -10.40
CA ASN A 70 -12.02 9.38 -10.97
C ASN A 70 -10.83 8.47 -11.32
N LEU A 71 -9.76 9.01 -11.93
CA LEU A 71 -8.53 8.26 -12.18
C LEU A 71 -7.90 7.72 -10.88
N ILE A 72 -7.87 8.52 -9.82
CA ILE A 72 -7.39 8.07 -8.51
C ILE A 72 -8.22 6.89 -8.00
N GLU A 73 -9.56 6.94 -8.12
CA GLU A 73 -10.42 5.82 -7.74
C GLU A 73 -10.25 4.59 -8.63
N GLU A 74 -10.04 4.75 -9.95
CA GLU A 74 -9.70 3.65 -10.86
C GLU A 74 -8.41 2.94 -10.42
N VAL A 75 -7.36 3.70 -10.11
CA VAL A 75 -6.07 3.18 -9.64
C VAL A 75 -6.21 2.50 -8.28
N LYS A 76 -6.92 3.12 -7.33
CA LYS A 76 -7.23 2.52 -6.02
C LYS A 76 -8.01 1.22 -6.15
N SER A 77 -8.99 1.18 -7.06
CA SER A 77 -9.80 -0.01 -7.31
C SER A 77 -8.96 -1.16 -7.87
N ALA A 78 -8.08 -0.88 -8.85
CA ALA A 78 -7.15 -1.87 -9.37
C ALA A 78 -6.24 -2.44 -8.26
N PHE A 79 -5.69 -1.57 -7.41
CA PHE A 79 -4.88 -2.01 -6.28
C PHE A 79 -5.67 -2.78 -5.22
N ARG A 80 -6.91 -2.38 -4.91
CA ARG A 80 -7.79 -3.13 -3.98
C ARG A 80 -8.06 -4.55 -4.50
N ASN A 81 -8.41 -4.70 -5.77
CA ASN A 81 -8.63 -6.01 -6.39
C ASN A 81 -7.36 -6.88 -6.36
N TYR A 82 -6.21 -6.26 -6.60
CA TYR A 82 -4.91 -6.91 -6.47
C TYR A 82 -4.62 -7.35 -5.03
N LYS A 83 -4.83 -6.46 -4.06
CA LYS A 83 -4.64 -6.70 -2.63
C LYS A 83 -5.49 -7.88 -2.15
N LEU A 84 -6.75 -7.96 -2.54
CA LEU A 84 -7.62 -9.10 -2.19
C LEU A 84 -7.02 -10.45 -2.59
N LYS A 85 -6.34 -10.51 -3.74
CA LYS A 85 -5.73 -11.74 -4.26
C LYS A 85 -4.41 -12.08 -3.58
N TYR A 86 -3.55 -11.09 -3.33
CA TYR A 86 -2.15 -11.33 -2.95
C TYR A 86 -1.77 -10.94 -1.52
N PHE A 87 -2.63 -10.25 -0.78
CA PHE A 87 -2.36 -9.89 0.63
C PHE A 87 -2.18 -11.12 1.51
N ARG A 88 -2.93 -12.20 1.24
CA ARG A 88 -2.84 -13.44 2.01
C ARG A 88 -1.46 -14.10 1.86
N LEU A 89 -0.79 -13.97 0.72
CA LEU A 89 0.59 -14.43 0.56
C LEU A 89 1.52 -13.74 1.58
N ILE A 90 1.44 -12.40 1.68
CA ILE A 90 2.26 -11.61 2.61
C ILE A 90 2.00 -12.03 4.06
N ARG A 91 0.73 -12.20 4.45
CA ARG A 91 0.38 -12.66 5.81
C ARG A 91 0.93 -14.06 6.10
N LYS A 92 0.88 -14.97 5.13
CA LYS A 92 1.36 -16.34 5.29
C LYS A 92 2.88 -16.40 5.40
N ILE A 93 3.61 -15.55 4.67
CA ILE A 93 5.06 -15.40 4.81
C ILE A 93 5.42 -14.93 6.23
N ARG A 94 4.83 -13.82 6.72
CA ARG A 94 5.07 -13.32 8.09
C ARG A 94 4.70 -14.33 9.17
N SER A 95 3.59 -15.06 8.97
CA SER A 95 3.15 -16.11 9.89
C SER A 95 4.15 -17.27 9.94
N LEU A 96 4.65 -17.71 8.79
CA LEU A 96 5.67 -18.75 8.72
C LEU A 96 6.97 -18.30 9.39
N GLU A 97 7.44 -17.09 9.09
CA GLU A 97 8.62 -16.47 9.72
C GLU A 97 8.52 -16.49 11.25
N ASN A 98 7.42 -15.97 11.81
CA ASN A 98 7.21 -15.93 13.25
C ASN A 98 7.16 -17.33 13.88
N LYS A 99 6.49 -18.28 13.23
CA LYS A 99 6.40 -19.67 13.71
C LYS A 99 7.76 -20.34 13.72
N VAL A 100 8.55 -20.18 12.65
CA VAL A 100 9.92 -20.71 12.58
C VAL A 100 10.77 -20.10 13.70
N ASN A 101 10.73 -18.78 13.88
CA ASN A 101 11.49 -18.11 14.91
C ASN A 101 11.12 -18.59 16.33
N ASN A 102 9.84 -18.83 16.58
CA ASN A 102 9.35 -19.34 17.87
C ASN A 102 9.72 -20.81 18.12
N LEU A 103 9.94 -21.61 17.07
CA LEU A 103 10.36 -23.01 17.20
C LEU A 103 11.84 -23.16 17.57
N ILE A 104 12.71 -22.21 17.17
CA ILE A 104 14.16 -22.26 17.42
C ILE A 104 14.49 -22.43 18.92
N PRO A 105 14.04 -21.57 19.84
CA PRO A 105 14.50 -21.61 21.24
C PRO A 105 13.99 -22.82 22.04
N ILE A 106 13.02 -23.57 21.51
CA ILE A 106 12.43 -24.74 22.18
C ILE A 106 13.03 -26.07 21.70
N GLN A 107 13.88 -26.07 20.66
CA GLN A 107 14.56 -27.29 20.21
C GLN A 107 15.86 -27.54 21.01
N GLU A 108 16.33 -28.78 20.97
CA GLU A 108 17.70 -29.12 21.37
C GLU A 108 18.73 -28.46 20.42
N GLU A 109 19.95 -28.23 20.91
CA GLU A 109 20.96 -27.37 20.26
C GLU A 109 21.23 -27.73 18.79
N GLU A 110 21.35 -29.02 18.47
CA GLU A 110 21.64 -29.47 17.10
C GLU A 110 20.50 -29.15 16.12
N HIS A 111 19.25 -29.32 16.57
CA HIS A 111 18.06 -29.05 15.80
C HIS A 111 17.77 -27.55 15.70
N ALA A 112 17.97 -26.81 16.80
CA ALA A 112 17.84 -25.36 16.83
C ALA A 112 18.74 -24.68 15.78
N LYS A 113 20.00 -25.14 15.65
CA LYS A 113 20.94 -24.65 14.63
C LYS A 113 20.41 -24.84 13.21
N LYS A 114 19.79 -25.99 12.91
CA LYS A 114 19.18 -26.26 11.59
C LYS A 114 17.99 -25.36 11.29
N LEU A 115 17.14 -25.11 12.28
CA LEU A 115 16.04 -24.15 12.16
C LEU A 115 16.55 -22.72 11.97
N GLU A 116 17.61 -22.34 12.68
CA GLU A 116 18.25 -21.03 12.54
C GLU A 116 18.92 -20.85 11.16
N GLU A 117 19.54 -21.89 10.59
CA GLU A 117 20.04 -21.88 9.21
C GLU A 117 18.91 -21.58 8.20
N PHE A 118 17.77 -22.25 8.34
CA PHE A 118 16.58 -21.99 7.51
C PHE A 118 16.07 -20.56 7.69
N TYR A 119 15.91 -20.11 8.93
CA TYR A 119 15.46 -18.75 9.24
C TYR A 119 16.39 -17.68 8.65
N ASN A 120 17.71 -17.86 8.82
CA ASN A 120 18.70 -16.93 8.32
C ASN A 120 18.76 -16.89 6.79
N LYS A 121 18.48 -18.00 6.13
CA LYS A 121 18.48 -18.09 4.66
C LYS A 121 17.24 -17.45 4.03
N TRP A 122 16.09 -17.54 4.69
CA TRP A 122 14.79 -17.18 4.10
C TRP A 122 14.10 -15.95 4.69
N PHE A 123 14.37 -15.59 5.94
CA PHE A 123 13.64 -14.51 6.63
C PHE A 123 14.54 -13.42 7.23
N ASN A 124 15.73 -13.75 7.73
CA ASN A 124 16.60 -12.75 8.36
C ASN A 124 17.13 -11.71 7.35
N ASN A 125 16.74 -10.45 7.51
CA ASN A 125 17.16 -9.34 6.64
C ASN A 125 18.65 -9.00 6.73
N SER A 126 19.32 -9.30 7.84
CA SER A 126 20.76 -9.03 8.02
C SER A 126 21.67 -10.17 7.59
N SER A 127 21.11 -11.28 7.09
CA SER A 127 21.87 -12.48 6.75
C SER A 127 22.65 -12.33 5.45
N LYS A 128 23.94 -12.69 5.49
CA LYS A 128 24.80 -12.78 4.29
C LYS A 128 24.44 -13.97 3.38
N ASN A 129 23.71 -14.95 3.90
CA ASN A 129 23.33 -16.17 3.19
C ASN A 129 21.91 -16.10 2.61
N LYS A 130 21.32 -14.90 2.56
CA LYS A 130 19.95 -14.68 2.08
C LYS A 130 19.82 -15.06 0.60
N THR A 131 18.80 -15.84 0.27
CA THR A 131 18.56 -16.23 -1.12
C THR A 131 18.03 -15.06 -1.95
N ARG A 132 18.18 -15.14 -3.29
CA ARG A 132 17.60 -14.15 -4.21
C ARG A 132 16.10 -13.99 -3.97
N LEU A 133 15.35 -15.10 -3.90
CA LEU A 133 13.91 -15.06 -3.70
C LEU A 133 13.52 -14.43 -2.35
N ALA A 134 14.24 -14.73 -1.27
CA ALA A 134 14.01 -14.10 0.03
C ALA A 134 14.18 -12.57 -0.05
N GLY A 135 15.24 -12.08 -0.72
CA GLY A 135 15.44 -10.65 -0.94
C GLY A 135 14.35 -10.00 -1.80
N LEU A 136 13.85 -10.71 -2.81
CA LEU A 136 12.73 -10.24 -3.63
C LEU A 136 11.42 -10.12 -2.84
N LEU A 137 11.13 -11.09 -1.98
CA LEU A 137 9.92 -11.10 -1.16
C LEU A 137 9.92 -9.98 -0.13
N GLU A 138 11.08 -9.68 0.45
CA GLU A 138 11.25 -8.52 1.33
C GLU A 138 10.92 -7.22 0.58
N LYS A 139 11.56 -6.97 -0.57
CA LYS A 139 11.30 -5.77 -1.39
C LYS A 139 9.84 -5.69 -1.83
N TYR A 140 9.26 -6.81 -2.26
CA TYR A 140 7.85 -6.93 -2.62
C TYR A 140 6.90 -6.57 -1.45
N GLN A 141 7.24 -6.99 -0.24
CA GLN A 141 6.47 -6.65 0.96
C GLN A 141 6.62 -5.18 1.36
N LEU A 142 7.81 -4.60 1.22
CA LEU A 142 8.07 -3.18 1.51
C LEU A 142 7.24 -2.29 0.59
N ILE A 143 7.34 -2.47 -0.73
CA ILE A 143 6.55 -1.69 -1.69
C ILE A 143 5.03 -1.87 -1.46
N PHE A 144 4.58 -3.08 -1.08
CA PHE A 144 3.17 -3.32 -0.79
C PHE A 144 2.67 -2.48 0.39
N ASN A 145 3.46 -2.40 1.47
CA ASN A 145 3.09 -1.56 2.62
C ASN A 145 3.16 -0.07 2.28
N ASP A 146 4.11 0.34 1.44
CA ASP A 146 4.24 1.74 1.01
C ASP A 146 3.03 2.17 0.17
N VAL A 147 2.53 1.33 -0.74
CA VAL A 147 1.30 1.61 -1.49
C VAL A 147 0.11 1.79 -0.55
N ASP A 148 -0.04 0.91 0.44
CA ASP A 148 -1.10 1.01 1.45
C ASP A 148 -1.02 2.34 2.22
N ALA A 149 0.19 2.75 2.65
CA ALA A 149 0.41 3.99 3.37
C ALA A 149 0.09 5.22 2.50
N VAL A 150 0.60 5.26 1.27
CA VAL A 150 0.36 6.36 0.32
C VAL A 150 -1.11 6.52 -0.04
N ILE A 151 -1.85 5.42 -0.21
CA ILE A 151 -3.31 5.50 -0.42
C ILE A 151 -4.01 6.10 0.81
N GLY A 152 -3.55 5.76 2.02
CA GLY A 152 -4.03 6.38 3.26
C GLY A 152 -3.81 7.89 3.29
N ASP A 153 -2.57 8.33 3.07
CA ASP A 153 -2.17 9.74 3.05
C ASP A 153 -2.89 10.54 1.94
N LEU A 154 -3.08 9.92 0.77
CA LEU A 154 -3.77 10.54 -0.35
C LEU A 154 -5.23 10.89 0.01
N ASN A 155 -5.92 10.01 0.74
CA ASN A 155 -7.29 10.30 1.17
C ASN A 155 -7.34 11.55 2.06
N LEU A 156 -6.41 11.67 3.02
CA LEU A 156 -6.30 12.85 3.88
C LEU A 156 -6.04 14.14 3.06
N ASN A 157 -5.20 14.05 2.03
CA ASN A 157 -4.89 15.17 1.14
C ASN A 157 -6.10 15.59 0.28
N ILE A 158 -6.91 14.62 -0.18
CA ILE A 158 -8.15 14.88 -0.92
C ILE A 158 -9.21 15.50 0.01
N ASP A 159 -9.42 14.93 1.19
CA ASP A 159 -10.41 15.38 2.18
C ASP A 159 -10.10 16.79 2.69
N SER A 160 -8.82 17.12 2.86
CA SER A 160 -8.40 18.46 3.24
C SER A 160 -8.57 19.51 2.14
N GLN A 161 -8.93 19.10 0.91
CA GLN A 161 -9.11 19.94 -0.27
C GLN A 161 -7.93 20.89 -0.54
N GLN A 162 -6.70 20.48 -0.19
CA GLN A 162 -5.51 21.35 -0.29
C GLN A 162 -5.29 21.91 -1.70
N PHE A 163 -5.47 21.08 -2.73
CA PHE A 163 -5.37 21.52 -4.12
C PHE A 163 -6.35 22.65 -4.42
N LEU A 164 -7.64 22.45 -4.14
CA LEU A 164 -8.68 23.44 -4.42
C LEU A 164 -8.51 24.73 -3.62
N LYS A 165 -8.00 24.65 -2.38
CA LYS A 165 -7.64 25.84 -1.58
C LYS A 165 -6.59 26.71 -2.27
N ARG A 166 -5.57 26.10 -2.89
CA ARG A 166 -4.54 26.83 -3.67
C ARG A 166 -5.13 27.42 -4.95
N ILE A 167 -5.95 26.65 -5.68
CA ILE A 167 -6.70 27.15 -6.85
C ILE A 167 -7.55 28.37 -6.48
N LYS A 168 -8.17 28.38 -5.29
CA LYS A 168 -8.97 29.52 -4.84
C LYS A 168 -8.16 30.79 -4.61
N VAL A 169 -6.90 30.69 -4.17
CA VAL A 169 -6.00 31.84 -4.03
C VAL A 169 -5.69 32.45 -5.41
N ILE A 170 -5.45 31.60 -6.42
CA ILE A 170 -5.24 32.04 -7.80
C ILE A 170 -6.50 32.75 -8.32
N ASP A 171 -7.69 32.19 -8.09
CA ASP A 171 -8.99 32.79 -8.50
C ASP A 171 -9.23 34.15 -7.86
N ASN A 172 -8.93 34.28 -6.58
CA ASN A 172 -9.03 35.54 -5.87
C ASN A 172 -8.16 36.63 -6.52
N ARG A 173 -6.93 36.30 -6.95
CA ARG A 173 -6.05 37.25 -7.64
C ARG A 173 -6.64 37.65 -8.99
N LEU A 174 -7.02 36.67 -9.81
CA LEU A 174 -7.58 36.91 -11.15
C LEU A 174 -8.93 37.65 -11.13
N THR A 175 -9.57 37.77 -9.98
CA THR A 175 -10.82 38.51 -9.77
C THR A 175 -10.62 39.88 -9.13
N GLY A 176 -9.36 40.34 -9.03
CA GLY A 176 -9.00 41.68 -8.57
C GLY A 176 -8.81 41.81 -7.06
N LYS A 177 -8.74 40.72 -6.30
CA LYS A 177 -8.32 40.80 -4.89
C LYS A 177 -6.82 41.07 -4.81
N ASP A 178 -6.44 41.86 -3.80
CA ASP A 178 -5.05 42.20 -3.54
C ASP A 178 -4.28 40.99 -2.99
N ILE A 179 -3.68 40.26 -3.92
CA ILE A 179 -2.75 39.15 -3.71
C ILE A 179 -1.50 39.51 -4.48
N ASN A 180 -0.34 39.46 -3.85
CA ASN A 180 0.91 39.84 -4.53
C ASN A 180 1.35 38.77 -5.54
N LEU A 181 2.20 39.17 -6.49
CA LEU A 181 2.69 38.29 -7.57
C LEU A 181 3.48 37.09 -7.04
N GLY A 182 4.26 37.26 -5.97
CA GLY A 182 5.00 36.16 -5.35
C GLY A 182 4.08 35.08 -4.79
N GLN A 183 2.98 35.48 -4.15
CA GLN A 183 1.98 34.56 -3.62
C GLN A 183 1.22 33.84 -4.74
N LEU A 184 0.96 34.52 -5.87
CA LEU A 184 0.39 33.90 -7.06
C LEU A 184 1.33 32.81 -7.62
N GLU A 185 2.62 33.15 -7.81
CA GLU A 185 3.65 32.22 -8.29
C GLU A 185 3.78 31.00 -7.38
N GLU A 186 3.88 31.22 -6.07
CA GLU A 186 3.97 30.14 -5.07
C GLU A 186 2.75 29.19 -5.16
N ASN A 187 1.54 29.74 -5.31
CA ASN A 187 0.33 28.92 -5.38
C ASN A 187 0.23 28.14 -6.70
N ILE A 188 0.71 28.68 -7.82
CA ILE A 188 0.82 27.93 -9.09
C ILE A 188 1.81 26.77 -8.93
N ILE A 189 3.04 27.05 -8.47
CA ILE A 189 4.10 26.04 -8.31
C ILE A 189 3.66 24.97 -7.31
N SER A 190 3.07 25.37 -6.18
CA SER A 190 2.60 24.44 -5.16
C SER A 190 1.43 23.58 -5.62
N SER A 191 0.54 24.10 -6.47
CA SER A 191 -0.56 23.32 -7.06
C SER A 191 -0.02 22.25 -8.01
N TRP A 192 1.00 22.58 -8.80
CA TRP A 192 1.68 21.61 -9.65
C TRP A 192 2.43 20.55 -8.85
N ASN A 193 3.19 20.97 -7.84
CA ASN A 193 3.91 20.04 -6.96
C ASN A 193 2.96 19.12 -6.20
N PHE A 194 1.78 19.62 -5.80
CA PHE A 194 0.74 18.77 -5.21
C PHE A 194 0.35 17.62 -6.17
N LEU A 195 0.08 17.92 -7.45
CA LEU A 195 -0.25 16.90 -8.43
C LEU A 195 0.94 15.96 -8.71
N LYS A 196 2.17 16.48 -8.79
CA LYS A 196 3.38 15.65 -8.94
C LYS A 196 3.58 14.67 -7.79
N SER A 197 3.32 15.10 -6.56
CA SER A 197 3.52 14.28 -5.36
C SER A 197 2.39 13.29 -5.12
N ASN A 198 1.16 13.59 -5.51
CA ASN A 198 -0.02 12.79 -5.16
C ASN A 198 -0.58 11.98 -6.34
N LEU A 199 -0.50 12.50 -7.57
CA LEU A 199 -1.09 11.87 -8.76
C LEU A 199 -0.04 11.13 -9.59
N PHE A 200 0.88 11.87 -10.22
CA PHE A 200 1.80 11.31 -11.20
C PHE A 200 3.08 12.16 -11.36
N ASN A 201 4.23 11.49 -11.44
CA ASN A 201 5.51 12.15 -11.70
C ASN A 201 6.27 11.44 -12.82
N LEU A 202 6.28 12.02 -14.02
CA LEU A 202 6.95 11.44 -15.18
C LEU A 202 8.46 11.22 -14.96
N ASP A 203 9.11 12.12 -14.22
CA ASP A 203 10.57 12.10 -14.01
C ASP A 203 11.01 10.91 -13.14
N ASN A 204 10.12 10.44 -12.28
CA ASN A 204 10.38 9.42 -11.27
C ASN A 204 9.50 8.18 -11.46
N ILE A 205 9.06 7.90 -12.70
CA ILE A 205 8.31 6.68 -12.98
C ILE A 205 9.24 5.48 -13.07
N THR A 206 8.93 4.44 -12.31
CA THR A 206 9.68 3.19 -12.34
C THR A 206 9.47 2.46 -13.66
N LYS A 207 10.58 2.03 -14.25
CA LYS A 207 10.62 1.22 -15.48
C LYS A 207 11.08 -0.19 -15.16
N LYS A 208 10.66 -1.16 -15.99
CA LYS A 208 10.97 -2.58 -15.78
C LYS A 208 12.47 -2.84 -15.68
N GLU A 209 13.28 -2.20 -16.51
CA GLU A 209 14.74 -2.32 -16.54
C GLU A 209 15.46 -1.77 -15.29
N ASN A 210 14.77 -0.98 -14.47
CA ASN A 210 15.34 -0.35 -13.29
C ASN A 210 14.84 -0.94 -11.98
N ILE A 211 13.90 -1.90 -12.00
CA ILE A 211 13.23 -2.44 -10.81
C ILE A 211 14.22 -2.97 -9.77
N GLU A 212 15.24 -3.71 -10.21
CA GLU A 212 16.27 -4.28 -9.31
C GLU A 212 17.14 -3.20 -8.64
N LYS A 213 17.30 -2.04 -9.28
CA LYS A 213 18.14 -0.92 -8.83
C LYS A 213 17.44 0.00 -7.85
N ILE A 214 16.14 -0.16 -7.65
CA ILE A 214 15.39 0.66 -6.70
C ILE A 214 15.84 0.31 -5.29
N ASN A 215 16.21 1.35 -4.56
CA ASN A 215 16.43 1.26 -3.14
C ASN A 215 15.09 1.38 -2.40
N LEU A 216 14.68 0.27 -1.78
CA LEU A 216 13.50 0.17 -0.93
C LEU A 216 13.88 -0.07 0.54
N ASP A 217 15.14 0.18 0.93
CA ASP A 217 15.66 -0.12 2.26
C ASP A 217 14.75 0.43 3.39
N ALA A 218 14.82 -0.19 4.57
CA ALA A 218 13.99 0.16 5.72
C ALA A 218 14.11 1.63 6.18
N ASP A 219 15.20 2.32 5.81
CA ASP A 219 15.32 3.76 6.02
C ASP A 219 14.51 4.53 4.98
N LYS A 220 13.32 4.98 5.41
CA LYS A 220 12.40 5.82 4.64
C LYS A 220 13.04 7.07 4.03
N ASN A 221 14.15 7.56 4.60
CA ASN A 221 14.84 8.74 4.08
C ASN A 221 15.72 8.44 2.84
N SER A 222 15.88 7.17 2.48
CA SER A 222 16.74 6.72 1.37
C SER A 222 15.96 6.18 0.16
N HIS A 223 14.62 6.18 0.22
CA HIS A 223 13.76 5.69 -0.85
C HIS A 223 13.97 6.48 -2.13
N THR A 224 14.22 5.76 -3.23
CA THR A 224 14.51 6.38 -4.54
C THR A 224 13.29 6.45 -5.46
N HIS A 225 12.12 5.99 -5.01
CA HIS A 225 10.91 5.94 -5.84
C HIS A 225 9.97 7.14 -5.63
N SER A 226 8.90 7.21 -6.43
CA SER A 226 7.88 8.27 -6.32
C SER A 226 6.68 7.82 -5.50
N HIS A 227 6.23 8.66 -4.57
CA HIS A 227 4.98 8.47 -3.81
C HIS A 227 3.71 8.91 -4.57
N ALA A 228 3.83 9.26 -5.85
CA ALA A 228 2.67 9.54 -6.67
C ALA A 228 1.89 8.24 -6.89
N ILE A 229 0.57 8.24 -6.68
CA ILE A 229 -0.21 7.00 -6.65
C ILE A 229 -0.11 6.18 -7.95
N VAL A 230 -0.11 6.84 -9.12
CA VAL A 230 0.04 6.17 -10.42
C VAL A 230 1.41 5.52 -10.55
N ASN A 231 2.47 6.20 -10.07
CA ASN A 231 3.84 5.68 -10.11
C ASN A 231 3.99 4.46 -9.20
N LEU A 232 3.53 4.58 -7.96
CA LEU A 232 3.75 3.58 -6.92
C LEU A 232 2.94 2.30 -7.19
N VAL A 233 1.69 2.44 -7.67
CA VAL A 233 0.89 1.29 -8.10
C VAL A 233 1.52 0.59 -9.30
N ASN A 234 2.05 1.34 -10.28
CA ASN A 234 2.80 0.76 -11.38
C ASN A 234 4.05 0.00 -10.88
N GLU A 235 4.80 0.58 -9.94
CA GLU A 235 5.97 -0.07 -9.33
C GLU A 235 5.62 -1.38 -8.61
N MET A 236 4.55 -1.40 -7.81
CA MET A 236 4.01 -2.63 -7.22
C MET A 236 3.71 -3.68 -8.30
N GLY A 237 3.13 -3.24 -9.42
CA GLY A 237 2.87 -4.10 -10.57
C GLY A 237 4.13 -4.70 -11.17
N LEU A 238 5.20 -3.92 -11.30
CA LEU A 238 6.49 -4.37 -11.80
C LEU A 238 7.19 -5.32 -10.83
N TRP A 239 7.14 -5.06 -9.52
CA TRP A 239 7.63 -5.99 -8.49
C TRP A 239 6.90 -7.33 -8.54
N HIS A 240 5.59 -7.30 -8.79
CA HIS A 240 4.81 -8.54 -8.96
C HIS A 240 5.23 -9.34 -10.18
N GLN A 241 5.39 -8.68 -11.34
CA GLN A 241 5.91 -9.33 -12.55
C GLN A 241 7.30 -9.91 -12.32
N PHE A 242 8.15 -9.18 -11.60
CA PHE A 242 9.50 -9.61 -11.29
C PHE A 242 9.52 -10.80 -10.31
N LEU A 243 8.64 -10.82 -9.30
CA LEU A 243 8.42 -11.99 -8.44
C LEU A 243 7.99 -13.21 -9.27
N LYS A 244 7.01 -13.02 -10.18
CA LYS A 244 6.54 -14.07 -11.10
C LYS A 244 7.69 -14.70 -11.91
N GLU A 245 8.62 -13.90 -12.42
CA GLU A 245 9.78 -14.39 -13.17
C GLU A 245 10.75 -15.24 -12.32
N ASN A 246 10.69 -15.14 -10.98
CA ASN A 246 11.58 -15.83 -10.04
C ASN A 246 10.90 -16.96 -9.27
N VAL A 247 9.65 -17.31 -9.64
CA VAL A 247 8.90 -18.43 -9.07
C VAL A 247 8.37 -19.37 -10.16
N GLY A 248 7.57 -20.37 -9.77
CA GLY A 248 7.07 -21.43 -10.63
C GLY A 248 7.60 -22.80 -10.24
N SER A 249 6.84 -23.86 -10.54
CA SER A 249 7.14 -25.24 -10.11
C SER A 249 8.49 -25.79 -10.60
N LYS A 250 9.00 -25.27 -11.72
CA LYS A 250 10.31 -25.63 -12.29
C LYS A 250 11.41 -24.61 -11.97
N ASN A 251 11.10 -23.55 -11.22
CA ASN A 251 12.07 -22.52 -10.89
C ASN A 251 13.01 -23.01 -9.80
N GLN A 252 14.31 -22.79 -9.99
CA GLN A 252 15.34 -23.25 -9.05
C GLN A 252 15.15 -22.68 -7.63
N ASN A 253 14.67 -21.43 -7.50
CA ASN A 253 14.42 -20.82 -6.20
C ASN A 253 13.33 -21.56 -5.41
N ILE A 254 12.30 -22.08 -6.11
CA ILE A 254 11.20 -22.83 -5.50
C ILE A 254 11.62 -24.24 -5.16
N ILE A 255 12.41 -24.88 -6.02
CA ILE A 255 12.98 -26.20 -5.76
C ILE A 255 13.89 -26.14 -4.52
N GLU A 256 14.72 -25.11 -4.41
CA GLU A 256 15.58 -24.87 -3.24
C GLU A 256 14.76 -24.62 -1.98
N LEU A 257 13.76 -23.72 -2.03
CA LEU A 257 12.88 -23.44 -0.89
C LEU A 257 12.19 -24.71 -0.36
N LYS A 258 11.68 -25.56 -1.26
CA LYS A 258 11.07 -26.84 -0.88
C LYS A 258 12.05 -27.78 -0.21
N LYS A 259 13.26 -27.92 -0.79
CA LYS A 259 14.30 -28.78 -0.21
C LYS A 259 14.70 -28.31 1.18
N ASP A 260 14.98 -27.03 1.33
CA ASP A 260 15.36 -26.44 2.61
C ASP A 260 14.24 -26.57 3.65
N TYR A 261 12.99 -26.47 3.22
CA TYR A 261 11.83 -26.65 4.09
C TYR A 261 11.66 -28.08 4.59
N GLU A 262 11.91 -29.09 3.75
CA GLU A 262 11.89 -30.49 4.21
C GLU A 262 13.00 -30.74 5.25
N GLU A 263 14.21 -30.20 5.03
CA GLU A 263 15.29 -30.28 6.04
C GLU A 263 14.90 -29.58 7.34
N PHE A 264 14.27 -28.40 7.26
CA PHE A 264 13.71 -27.72 8.43
C PHE A 264 12.68 -28.61 9.15
N LYS A 265 11.73 -29.20 8.42
CA LYS A 265 10.65 -30.02 8.97
C LYS A 265 11.19 -31.25 9.70
N ASP A 266 12.17 -31.94 9.13
CA ASP A 266 12.81 -33.12 9.72
C ASP A 266 13.51 -32.83 11.06
N ASN A 267 13.86 -31.57 11.31
CA ASN A 267 14.53 -31.09 12.51
C ASN A 267 13.58 -30.48 13.56
N VAL A 268 12.27 -30.38 13.30
CA VAL A 268 11.31 -29.97 14.34
C VAL A 268 10.96 -31.18 15.22
N ARG A 269 11.54 -31.25 16.43
CA ARG A 269 11.28 -32.32 17.42
C ARG A 269 10.23 -31.95 18.44
N ILE A 270 10.20 -30.69 18.83
CA ILE A 270 9.32 -30.16 19.86
C ILE A 270 8.40 -29.10 19.23
N ASN A 271 7.09 -29.30 19.33
CA ASN A 271 6.08 -28.35 18.86
C ASN A 271 4.95 -28.21 19.90
N ILE A 272 5.29 -27.62 21.05
CA ILE A 272 4.44 -27.57 22.25
C ILE A 272 3.13 -26.80 22.00
N ASP A 273 3.16 -25.75 21.18
CA ASP A 273 2.00 -24.93 20.86
C ASP A 273 1.22 -25.42 19.62
N HIS A 274 1.57 -26.59 19.08
CA HIS A 274 1.02 -27.13 17.83
C HIS A 274 1.02 -26.08 16.70
N LEU A 275 2.12 -25.33 16.59
CA LEU A 275 2.30 -24.29 15.58
C LEU A 275 2.15 -24.92 14.20
N ASN A 276 1.08 -24.54 13.50
CA ASN A 276 0.78 -25.07 12.18
C ASN A 276 1.55 -24.27 11.11
N TYR A 277 2.85 -24.51 11.00
CA TYR A 277 3.72 -23.89 9.98
C TYR A 277 3.58 -24.57 8.60
N GLU A 278 3.11 -25.81 8.56
CA GLU A 278 2.91 -26.58 7.32
C GLU A 278 1.84 -26.00 6.41
N ASP A 279 0.70 -25.57 6.97
CA ASP A 279 -0.36 -24.94 6.18
C ASP A 279 0.08 -23.60 5.58
N ASP A 280 0.89 -22.85 6.30
CA ASP A 280 1.41 -21.57 5.81
C ASP A 280 2.39 -21.80 4.65
N PHE A 281 3.32 -22.73 4.81
CA PHE A 281 4.25 -23.11 3.75
C PHE A 281 3.53 -23.65 2.51
N THR A 282 2.59 -24.58 2.71
CA THR A 282 1.78 -25.17 1.62
C THR A 282 1.03 -24.11 0.84
N TYR A 283 0.47 -23.11 1.53
CA TYR A 283 -0.19 -21.99 0.88
C TYR A 283 0.79 -21.15 0.05
N ILE A 284 1.95 -20.80 0.61
CA ILE A 284 2.99 -20.01 -0.08
C ILE A 284 3.42 -20.73 -1.36
N ILE A 285 3.75 -22.02 -1.26
CA ILE A 285 4.14 -22.85 -2.40
C ILE A 285 3.03 -22.90 -3.45
N LYS A 286 1.77 -23.14 -3.05
CA LYS A 286 0.65 -23.16 -3.99
C LYS A 286 0.53 -21.86 -4.78
N VAL A 287 0.75 -20.72 -4.12
CA VAL A 287 0.74 -19.40 -4.78
C VAL A 287 1.93 -19.23 -5.71
N PHE A 288 3.15 -19.59 -5.29
CA PHE A 288 4.36 -19.49 -6.12
C PHE A 288 4.39 -20.45 -7.30
N GLU A 289 3.78 -21.62 -7.19
CA GLU A 289 3.66 -22.58 -8.28
C GLU A 289 2.50 -22.27 -9.21
N SER A 290 1.60 -21.37 -8.81
CA SER A 290 0.65 -20.75 -9.74
C SER A 290 1.36 -19.71 -10.60
N ASN A 291 0.81 -19.41 -11.78
CA ASN A 291 1.46 -18.51 -12.74
C ASN A 291 1.49 -17.02 -12.31
N LEU A 292 0.97 -16.66 -11.13
CA LEU A 292 0.90 -15.27 -10.62
C LEU A 292 0.43 -14.27 -11.69
N GLU A 293 -0.56 -14.64 -12.50
CA GLU A 293 -1.01 -13.80 -13.60
C GLU A 293 -1.91 -12.65 -13.12
N PHE A 294 -1.72 -11.50 -13.76
CA PHE A 294 -2.70 -10.44 -13.69
C PHE A 294 -3.97 -10.82 -14.46
N GLU A 295 -5.09 -10.39 -13.92
CA GLU A 295 -6.37 -10.27 -14.59
C GLU A 295 -6.59 -8.80 -14.94
N ASP A 296 -7.46 -8.51 -15.90
CA ASP A 296 -7.73 -7.13 -16.33
C ASP A 296 -8.10 -6.19 -15.18
N LYS A 297 -8.78 -6.69 -14.14
CA LYS A 297 -9.24 -5.90 -12.99
C LYS A 297 -8.16 -5.64 -11.92
N ASN A 298 -7.06 -6.38 -11.94
CA ASN A 298 -5.98 -6.27 -10.95
C ASN A 298 -4.61 -5.97 -11.58
N ASN A 299 -4.56 -5.75 -12.90
CA ASN A 299 -3.36 -5.35 -13.60
C ASN A 299 -2.98 -3.91 -13.20
N LEU A 300 -1.88 -3.80 -12.44
CA LEU A 300 -1.38 -2.54 -11.90
C LEU A 300 -0.46 -1.78 -12.87
N THR A 301 0.01 -2.43 -13.94
CA THR A 301 0.93 -1.84 -14.92
C THR A 301 0.20 -1.32 -16.16
N LYS A 302 -1.09 -0.97 -16.04
CA LYS A 302 -1.86 -0.42 -17.15
C LYS A 302 -1.29 0.94 -17.57
N GLN A 303 -0.79 1.01 -18.80
CA GLN A 303 -0.25 2.25 -19.37
C GLN A 303 -1.31 3.36 -19.43
N GLU A 304 -2.59 3.00 -19.55
CA GLU A 304 -3.72 3.92 -19.56
C GLU A 304 -3.71 4.88 -18.35
N PHE A 305 -3.36 4.40 -17.15
CA PHE A 305 -3.29 5.25 -15.96
C PHE A 305 -2.26 6.37 -16.11
N GLN A 306 -1.08 6.04 -16.66
CA GLN A 306 0.01 6.99 -16.88
C GLN A 306 -0.37 7.98 -17.99
N THR A 307 -0.96 7.50 -19.08
CA THR A 307 -1.40 8.34 -20.21
C THR A 307 -2.49 9.33 -19.79
N LYS A 308 -3.52 8.87 -19.06
CA LYS A 308 -4.57 9.74 -18.51
C LYS A 308 -3.98 10.78 -17.55
N ALA A 309 -3.16 10.36 -16.59
CA ALA A 309 -2.56 11.28 -15.61
C ALA A 309 -1.73 12.36 -16.28
N LYS A 310 -0.84 11.98 -17.21
CA LYS A 310 -0.02 12.92 -17.98
C LYS A 310 -0.90 13.90 -18.74
N SER A 311 -1.92 13.41 -19.46
CA SER A 311 -2.82 14.27 -20.24
C SER A 311 -3.55 15.30 -19.36
N TYR A 312 -4.06 14.89 -18.19
CA TYR A 312 -4.73 15.82 -17.28
C TYR A 312 -3.77 16.85 -16.68
N MET A 313 -2.57 16.43 -16.32
CA MET A 313 -1.54 17.33 -15.80
C MET A 313 -1.07 18.32 -16.87
N ASP A 314 -0.84 17.88 -18.11
CA ASP A 314 -0.43 18.77 -19.20
C ASP A 314 -1.49 19.86 -19.49
N LYS A 315 -2.80 19.52 -19.43
CA LYS A 315 -3.88 20.51 -19.54
C LYS A 315 -3.83 21.57 -18.42
N ILE A 316 -3.61 21.16 -17.18
CA ILE A 316 -3.49 22.08 -16.04
C ILE A 316 -2.24 22.96 -16.19
N LYS A 317 -1.12 22.37 -16.62
CA LYS A 317 0.14 23.07 -16.88
C LYS A 317 -0.06 24.19 -17.91
N GLU A 318 -0.73 23.92 -19.02
CA GLU A 318 -1.03 24.92 -20.04
C GLU A 318 -1.85 26.10 -19.47
N ILE A 319 -2.87 25.80 -18.66
CA ILE A 319 -3.67 26.85 -18.00
C ILE A 319 -2.80 27.70 -17.06
N PHE A 320 -1.96 27.07 -16.22
CA PHE A 320 -1.07 27.79 -15.32
C PHE A 320 -0.05 28.66 -16.04
N LEU A 321 0.54 28.17 -17.14
CA LEU A 321 1.46 28.96 -17.96
C LEU A 321 0.77 30.17 -18.60
N ASN A 322 -0.47 30.00 -19.06
CA ASN A 322 -1.26 31.10 -19.61
C ASN A 322 -1.59 32.16 -18.55
N ILE A 323 -1.98 31.74 -17.35
CA ILE A 323 -2.22 32.63 -16.20
C ILE A 323 -0.94 33.41 -15.85
N ALA A 324 0.18 32.70 -15.70
CA ALA A 324 1.48 33.29 -15.38
C ALA A 324 1.89 34.36 -16.39
N LYS A 325 1.73 34.08 -17.68
CA LYS A 325 2.01 35.02 -18.76
C LYS A 325 1.12 36.26 -18.70
N LYS A 326 -0.17 36.10 -18.42
CA LYS A 326 -1.14 37.22 -18.32
C LYS A 326 -0.85 38.15 -17.14
N GLU A 327 -0.44 37.58 -16.00
CA GLU A 327 -0.13 38.32 -14.78
C GLU A 327 1.30 38.90 -14.74
N GLY A 328 2.09 38.68 -15.80
CA GLY A 328 3.45 39.23 -15.92
C GLY A 328 4.49 38.53 -15.03
N LEU A 329 4.26 37.28 -14.64
CA LEU A 329 5.24 36.48 -13.90
C LEU A 329 6.43 36.11 -14.80
N SER A 330 7.63 36.03 -14.22
CA SER A 330 8.83 35.72 -15.00
C SER A 330 8.67 34.35 -15.68
N ASN A 331 8.73 34.34 -17.00
CA ASN A 331 8.43 33.13 -17.77
C ASN A 331 9.43 32.00 -17.46
N GLN A 332 10.65 32.33 -17.02
CA GLN A 332 11.73 31.36 -16.79
C GLN A 332 11.58 30.59 -15.46
N SER A 333 11.12 31.23 -14.38
CA SER A 333 10.93 30.57 -13.07
C SER A 333 9.75 29.57 -13.10
N ILE A 334 8.63 29.97 -13.69
CA ILE A 334 7.43 29.12 -13.75
C ILE A 334 7.58 28.02 -14.79
N THR A 335 8.11 28.32 -15.98
CA THR A 335 8.30 27.28 -17.01
C THR A 335 9.27 26.20 -16.52
N SER A 336 10.35 26.57 -15.82
CA SER A 336 11.28 25.58 -15.26
C SER A 336 10.65 24.75 -14.14
N ALA A 337 9.81 25.35 -13.29
CA ALA A 337 9.12 24.64 -12.22
C ALA A 337 8.02 23.69 -12.72
N LEU A 338 7.32 24.05 -13.80
CA LEU A 338 6.19 23.30 -14.35
C LEU A 338 6.59 22.24 -15.39
N ASN A 339 7.82 22.26 -15.91
CA ASN A 339 8.27 21.28 -16.89
C ASN A 339 8.66 19.95 -16.25
N TRP A 340 8.52 18.87 -17.02
CA TRP A 340 9.17 17.61 -16.72
C TRP A 340 10.67 17.78 -16.99
N LYS A 341 11.55 17.24 -16.13
CA LYS A 341 13.00 17.27 -16.36
C LYS A 341 13.37 16.59 -17.69
N THR A 342 12.59 15.58 -18.09
CA THR A 342 12.76 14.89 -19.37
C THR A 342 12.44 15.75 -20.60
N GLU A 343 11.74 16.87 -20.46
CA GLU A 343 11.42 17.80 -21.56
C GLU A 343 12.48 18.91 -21.74
N THR A 344 13.44 19.01 -20.82
CA THR A 344 14.49 20.05 -20.82
C THR A 344 15.85 19.58 -21.36
N LYS A 345 15.88 18.43 -22.02
CA LYS A 345 17.04 17.91 -22.78
C LYS A 345 16.69 17.90 -24.25
#